data_AF-A0A7J2GYR1-F1
#
_entry.id   AF-A0A7J2GYR1-F1
#
_cell.length_a   1.000
_cell.length_b   1.000
_cell.length_c   1.000
_cell.angle_alpha   90.00
_cell.angle_beta   90.00
_cell.angle_gamma   90.00
#
_symmetry.space_group_name_H-M   'P 1'
#
loop_
_entity.id
_entity.type
_entity.pdbx_description
1 polymer ?
#
loop_
_entity_poly.entity_id
_entity_poly.type
_entity_poly.pdbx_seq_one_letter_code
_entity_poly.pdbx_strand_id
1 'polypeptide(L)' 'MNIAQILEYYHRKDIREEMLRLAEHREVVPRYKDGGFGKRPQTLKYERELERWVREGAVSFH' A
#
# COMPACT_ATOMS: atom_id res chain seq x y z
N MET A 1 -8.52 -12.58 1.06
CA MET A 1 -7.88 -11.96 2.24
C MET A 1 -8.91 -11.12 2.96
N ASN A 2 -9.09 -11.29 4.27
CA ASN A 2 -9.96 -10.40 5.04
C ASN A 2 -9.18 -9.14 5.48
N ILE A 3 -9.88 -8.10 5.95
CA ILE A 3 -9.25 -6.83 6.30
C ILE A 3 -8.26 -6.95 7.48
N ALA A 4 -8.52 -7.85 8.44
CA ALA A 4 -7.64 -8.07 9.58
C ALA A 4 -6.28 -8.63 9.13
N GLN A 5 -6.27 -9.60 8.22
CA GLN A 5 -5.05 -10.18 7.64
C GLN A 5 -4.24 -9.15 6.84
N ILE A 6 -4.93 -8.29 6.07
CA ILE A 6 -4.28 -7.21 5.31
C ILE A 6 -3.59 -6.24 6.27
N LEU A 7 -4.33 -5.77 7.29
CA LEU A 7 -3.80 -4.84 8.29
C LEU A 7 -2.64 -5.46 9.06
N GLU A 8 -2.75 -6.70 9.51
CA GLU A 8 -1.69 -7.40 10.24
C GLU A 8 -0.40 -7.50 9.41
N TYR A 9 -0.51 -7.87 8.13
CA TYR A 9 0.64 -7.99 7.23
C TYR A 9 1.35 -6.64 7.03
N TYR A 10 0.60 -5.58 6.68
CA TYR A 10 1.17 -4.26 6.45
C TYR A 10 1.42 -3.47 7.75
N HIS A 11 1.01 -3.98 8.92
CA HIS A 11 1.39 -3.43 10.23
C HIS A 11 2.85 -3.77 10.59
N ARG A 12 3.48 -4.68 9.85
CA ARG A 12 4.90 -4.98 9.99
C ARG A 12 5.78 -3.81 9.55
N LYS A 13 6.58 -3.30 10.48
CA LYS A 13 7.47 -2.16 10.26
C LYS A 13 8.51 -2.43 9.16
N ASP A 14 9.12 -3.61 9.18
CA ASP A 14 10.10 -4.05 8.17
C ASP A 14 9.51 -4.07 6.75
N ILE A 15 8.25 -4.50 6.60
CA ILE A 15 7.55 -4.47 5.31
C ILE A 15 7.33 -3.03 4.84
N ARG A 16 6.86 -2.14 5.72
CA ARG A 16 6.57 -0.75 5.33
C ARG A 16 7.84 0.02 4.96
N GLU A 17 8.92 -0.17 5.71
CA GLU A 17 10.22 0.45 5.42
C GLU A 17 10.77 -0.03 4.07
N GLU A 18 10.73 -1.33 3.79
CA GLU A 18 11.19 -1.89 2.52
C GLU A 18 10.32 -1.43 1.34
N MET A 19 9.00 -1.34 1.53
CA MET A 19 8.09 -0.79 0.51
C MET A 19 8.42 0.67 0.17
N LEU A 20 8.65 1.52 1.17
CA LEU A 20 9.04 2.92 0.96
C LEU A 20 10.37 3.03 0.21
N ARG A 21 11.35 2.19 0.60
CA ARG A 21 12.67 2.13 -0.06
C ARG A 21 12.56 1.70 -1.52
N LEU A 22 11.75 0.69 -1.84
CA LEU A 22 11.55 0.21 -3.21
C LEU A 22 10.70 1.15 -4.06
N ALA A 23 9.77 1.88 -3.44
CA ALA A 23 8.91 2.86 -4.08
C ALA A 23 9.65 4.16 -4.46
N GLU A 24 10.85 4.37 -3.91
CA GLU A 24 11.64 5.58 -4.18
C GLU A 24 11.85 5.76 -5.68
N HIS A 25 11.46 6.94 -6.19
CA HIS A 25 11.50 7.30 -7.61
C HIS A 25 10.64 6.43 -8.55
N ARG A 26 9.60 5.75 -8.03
CA ARG A 26 8.64 4.97 -8.83
C ARG A 26 7.22 5.51 -8.72
N GLU A 27 6.44 5.27 -9.76
CA GLU A 27 4.98 5.31 -9.63
C GLU A 27 4.55 4.10 -8.80
N VAL A 28 3.68 4.31 -7.81
CA VAL A 28 3.11 3.25 -6.98
C VAL A 28 1.63 3.51 -6.76
N VAL A 29 0.81 2.52 -7.08
CA VAL A 29 -0.66 2.62 -7.06
C VAL A 29 -1.25 1.40 -6.34
N PRO A 30 -2.15 1.60 -5.35
CA PRO A 30 -2.82 0.49 -4.70
C PRO A 30 -3.85 -0.17 -5.62
N ARG A 31 -3.94 -1.50 -5.55
CA ARG A 31 -5.09 -2.27 -6.02
C ARG A 31 -5.92 -2.69 -4.82
N TYR A 32 -7.22 -2.46 -4.88
CA TYR A 32 -8.15 -2.71 -3.79
C TYR A 32 -8.83 -4.08 -3.91
N LYS A 33 -9.38 -4.59 -2.80
CA LYS A 33 -10.06 -5.89 -2.73
C LYS A 33 -11.24 -6.04 -3.69
N ASP A 34 -11.85 -4.93 -4.11
CA ASP A 34 -12.96 -4.87 -5.06
C ASP A 34 -12.49 -4.89 -6.53
N GLY A 35 -11.17 -4.96 -6.77
CA GLY A 35 -10.56 -4.96 -8.10
C GLY A 35 -10.24 -3.57 -8.63
N GLY A 36 -10.62 -2.51 -7.92
CA GLY A 36 -10.32 -1.13 -8.29
C GLY A 36 -8.84 -0.79 -8.13
N PHE A 37 -8.42 0.28 -8.80
CA PHE A 37 -7.08 0.86 -8.67
C PHE A 37 -7.16 2.28 -8.13
N GLY A 38 -6.14 2.68 -7.39
CA GLY A 38 -5.93 4.08 -7.02
C GLY A 38 -5.72 4.99 -8.23
N LYS A 39 -5.82 6.29 -7.99
CA LYS A 39 -5.59 7.31 -9.03
C LYS A 39 -4.12 7.29 -9.50
N ARG A 40 -3.92 7.56 -10.80
CA ARG A 40 -2.62 7.68 -11.46
C ARG A 40 -2.41 9.10 -12.03
N PRO A 41 -1.16 9.60 -12.10
CA PRO A 41 0.05 9.03 -11.50
C PRO A 41 0.05 9.24 -9.98
N GLN A 42 0.72 8.36 -9.24
CA GLN A 42 0.91 8.51 -7.80
C GLN A 42 2.24 7.94 -7.32
N THR A 43 2.77 8.45 -6.22
CA THR A 43 4.02 7.99 -5.60
C THR A 43 3.78 7.60 -4.15
N LEU A 44 4.45 6.57 -3.65
CA LEU A 44 4.46 6.24 -2.22
C LEU A 44 5.72 6.80 -1.56
N LYS A 45 5.60 7.97 -0.90
CA LYS A 45 6.73 8.63 -0.22
C LYS A 45 6.68 8.58 1.30
N TYR A 46 5.48 8.40 1.86
CA TYR A 46 5.26 8.49 3.30
C TYR A 46 4.49 7.27 3.80
N GLU A 47 4.94 6.72 4.92
CA GLU A 47 4.33 5.55 5.58
C GLU A 47 2.83 5.75 5.85
N ARG A 48 2.42 6.97 6.23
CA ARG A 48 1.01 7.32 6.48
C ARG A 48 0.11 7.12 5.25
N GLU A 49 0.65 7.31 4.04
CA GLU A 49 -0.12 7.08 2.81
C GLU A 49 -0.32 5.59 2.55
N LEU A 50 0.72 4.78 2.77
CA LEU A 50 0.61 3.32 2.74
C LEU A 50 -0.43 2.84 3.75
N GLU A 51 -0.36 3.30 5.00
CA GLU A 51 -1.34 2.95 6.04
C GLU A 51 -2.77 3.34 5.65
N ARG A 52 -2.96 4.52 5.04
CA ARG A 52 -4.28 4.94 4.55
C ARG A 52 -4.80 3.97 3.50
N TRP A 53 -4.01 3.67 2.47
CA TRP A 53 -4.43 2.75 1.40
C TRP A 53 -4.73 1.34 1.92
N VAL A 54 -3.93 0.83 2.84
CA VAL A 54 -4.17 -0.47 3.48
C VAL A 54 -5.48 -0.45 4.28
N ARG A 55 -5.78 0.62 5.03
CA ARG A 55 -7.06 0.79 5.75
C ARG A 55 -8.26 0.88 4.80
N GLU A 56 -8.07 1.47 3.63
CA GLU A 56 -9.06 1.51 2.54
C GLU A 56 -9.22 0.15 1.83
N GLY A 57 -8.37 -0.84 2.13
CA GLY A 57 -8.47 -2.19 1.60
C GLY A 57 -7.56 -2.49 0.42
N ALA A 58 -6.43 -1.78 0.30
CA ALA A 58 -5.38 -2.13 -0.65
C ALA A 58 -4.82 -3.53 -0.35
N VAL A 59 -4.74 -4.36 -1.38
CA VAL A 59 -4.27 -5.75 -1.31
C VAL A 59 -2.92 -5.95 -2.00
N SER A 60 -2.61 -5.14 -3.03
CA SER A 60 -1.33 -5.14 -3.73
C SER A 60 -0.98 -3.74 -4.23
N PHE A 61 0.29 -3.54 -4.58
CA PHE A 61 0.81 -2.26 -5.07
C PHE A 61 1.52 -2.50 -6.41
N HIS A 62 1.26 -1.62 -7.36
CA HIS A 62 1.76 -1.68 -8.74
C HIS A 62 2.56 -0.45 -9.08
#